data_AF-A0A1Q6RQN0-F1
#
_entry.id   AF-A0A1Q6RQN0-F1
#
_cell.length_a   1.000
_cell.length_b   1.000
_cell.length_c   1.000
_cell.angle_alpha   90.00
_cell.angle_beta   90.00
_cell.angle_gamma   90.00
#
_symmetry.space_group_name_H-M   'P 1'
#
loop_
_entity.id
_entity.type
_entity.pdbx_description
1 polymer ?
#
loop_
_entity_poly.entity_id
_entity_poly.type
_entity_poly.pdbx_seq_one_letter_code
_entity_poly.pdbx_strand_id
1 'polypeptide(L)' 'MKKYIVSGEVTAYISVELEAESKEEALEMAYEECSGPMDFVGNGGTDKLIGVCDTDSATVSINCDDEVEYTEVEEIK' A
#
# COMPACT_ATOMS: atom_id res chain seq x y z
N MET A 1 12.77 32.00 5.91
CA MET A 1 12.06 30.78 6.35
C MET A 1 12.83 29.59 5.82
N LYS A 2 12.99 28.56 6.62
CA LYS A 2 13.71 27.32 6.28
C LYS A 2 12.73 26.29 5.74
N LYS A 3 13.20 25.32 4.94
CA LYS A 3 12.38 24.21 4.43
C LYS A 3 12.69 22.95 5.21
N TYR A 4 11.70 22.08 5.36
CA TYR A 4 11.84 20.83 6.10
C TYR A 4 11.13 19.70 5.35
N ILE A 5 11.69 18.49 5.44
CA ILE A 5 10.98 17.24 5.19
C ILE A 5 10.56 16.71 6.55
N VAL A 6 9.29 16.31 6.67
CA VAL A 6 8.74 15.65 7.85
C VAL A 6 8.22 14.29 7.40
N SER A 7 8.81 13.24 7.94
CA SER A 7 8.48 11.86 7.61
C SER A 7 7.66 11.25 8.73
N GLY A 8 6.72 10.39 8.37
CA GLY A 8 5.90 9.65 9.31
C GLY A 8 5.46 8.32 8.72
N GLU A 9 4.95 7.46 9.57
CA GLU A 9 4.43 6.15 9.22
C GLU A 9 2.95 6.05 9.58
N VAL A 10 2.26 5.17 8.87
CA VAL A 10 0.86 4.82 9.15
C VAL A 10 0.67 3.36 8.79
N THR A 11 -0.08 2.64 9.63
CA THR A 11 -0.44 1.25 9.34
C THR A 11 -1.49 1.22 8.23
N ALA A 12 -1.21 0.45 7.19
CA ALA A 12 -2.16 0.18 6.11
C ALA A 12 -2.61 -1.28 6.18
N TYR A 13 -3.90 -1.51 5.94
CA TYR A 13 -4.47 -2.84 5.84
C TYR A 13 -4.76 -3.18 4.38
N ILE A 14 -4.34 -4.38 3.97
CA ILE A 14 -4.57 -4.92 2.63
C ILE A 14 -5.62 -6.02 2.75
N SER A 15 -6.62 -5.98 1.88
CA SER A 15 -7.60 -7.06 1.73
C SER A 15 -7.70 -7.47 0.27
N VAL A 16 -7.62 -8.77 0.04
CA VAL A 16 -7.76 -9.41 -1.28
C VAL A 16 -9.00 -10.28 -1.23
N GLU A 17 -9.98 -9.98 -2.08
CA GLU A 17 -11.18 -10.79 -2.25
C GLU A 17 -11.04 -11.64 -3.53
N LEU A 18 -11.11 -12.96 -3.37
CA LEU A 18 -10.95 -13.95 -4.44
C LEU A 18 -11.72 -15.24 -4.13
N GLU A 19 -11.95 -16.07 -5.15
CA GLU A 19 -12.50 -17.42 -4.99
C GLU A 19 -11.38 -18.46 -4.94
N ALA A 20 -11.44 -19.39 -3.98
CA ALA A 20 -10.48 -20.49 -3.83
C ALA A 20 -11.17 -21.73 -3.25
N GLU A 21 -10.63 -22.92 -3.51
CA GLU A 21 -11.18 -24.20 -3.03
C GLU A 21 -10.75 -24.51 -1.60
N SER A 22 -9.70 -23.85 -1.10
CA SER A 22 -9.19 -24.03 0.28
C SER A 22 -8.59 -22.76 0.87
N LYS A 23 -8.35 -22.76 2.19
CA LYS A 23 -7.71 -21.63 2.89
C LYS A 23 -6.23 -21.49 2.51
N GLU A 24 -5.55 -22.62 2.35
CA GLU A 24 -4.15 -22.67 1.93
C GLU A 24 -3.98 -22.09 0.52
N GLU A 25 -4.86 -22.47 -0.41
CA GLU A 25 -4.89 -21.92 -1.76
C GLU A 25 -5.23 -20.44 -1.76
N ALA A 26 -6.22 -20.00 -0.99
CA ALA A 26 -6.57 -18.57 -0.90
C ALA A 26 -5.39 -17.70 -0.43
N LEU A 27 -4.57 -18.22 0.49
CA LEU A 27 -3.38 -17.52 0.97
C LEU A 27 -2.28 -17.46 -0.09
N GLU A 28 -2.04 -18.57 -0.80
CA GLU A 28 -1.06 -18.62 -1.89
C GLU A 28 -1.46 -17.67 -3.03
N MET A 29 -2.73 -17.72 -3.46
CA MET A 29 -3.28 -16.82 -4.47
C MET A 29 -3.20 -15.36 -4.04
N ALA A 30 -3.49 -15.04 -2.76
CA ALA A 30 -3.38 -13.66 -2.28
C ALA A 30 -1.94 -13.12 -2.37
N TYR A 31 -0.91 -13.94 -2.14
CA TYR A 31 0.49 -13.54 -2.32
C TYR A 31 0.90 -13.42 -3.80
N GLU A 32 0.32 -14.23 -4.69
CA GLU A 32 0.55 -14.12 -6.13
C GLU A 32 -0.10 -12.86 -6.73
N GLU A 33 -1.36 -12.58 -6.34
CA GLU A 33 -2.13 -11.43 -6.82
C GLU A 33 -1.67 -10.12 -6.17
N CYS A 34 -1.30 -10.15 -4.89
CA CYS A 34 -0.81 -8.99 -4.15
C CYS A 34 0.38 -9.36 -3.24
N SER A 35 1.58 -9.34 -3.81
CA SER A 35 2.82 -9.61 -3.05
C SER A 35 3.16 -8.55 -2.00
N GLY A 36 2.42 -7.44 -1.96
CA GLY A 36 2.56 -6.33 -1.02
C GLY A 36 2.32 -4.97 -1.67
N PRO A 37 2.41 -3.87 -0.90
CA PRO A 37 2.48 -2.53 -1.47
C PRO A 37 3.78 -2.42 -2.26
N MET A 38 3.68 -2.31 -3.59
CA MET A 38 4.83 -2.19 -4.48
C MET A 38 4.90 -0.77 -5.03
N ASP A 39 6.10 -0.21 -5.18
CA ASP A 39 6.37 1.12 -5.76
C ASP A 39 6.13 1.18 -7.29
N PHE A 40 5.29 0.31 -7.84
CA PHE A 40 5.00 0.29 -9.27
C PHE A 40 4.04 1.44 -9.64
N VAL A 41 4.64 2.41 -10.31
CA VAL A 41 4.07 3.58 -10.98
C VAL A 41 2.85 3.24 -11.84
N GLY A 42 1.70 3.86 -11.52
CA GLY A 42 0.50 3.84 -12.35
C GLY A 42 -0.29 5.16 -12.20
N ASN A 43 0.02 6.14 -13.05
CA ASN A 43 -0.68 7.44 -13.20
C ASN A 43 -0.56 8.51 -12.10
N GLY A 44 0.66 8.90 -11.74
CA GLY A 44 0.93 10.30 -11.35
C GLY A 44 1.83 10.50 -10.13
N GLY A 45 3.15 10.39 -10.35
CA GLY A 45 4.18 10.80 -9.41
C GLY A 45 4.73 9.66 -8.54
N THR A 46 6.05 9.70 -8.29
CA THR A 46 6.77 8.79 -7.37
C THR A 46 6.65 9.23 -5.91
N ASP A 47 5.71 10.13 -5.62
CA ASP A 47 5.54 10.85 -4.35
C ASP A 47 4.16 10.60 -3.70
N LYS A 48 3.37 9.64 -4.20
CA LYS A 48 2.03 9.35 -3.70
C LYS A 48 1.76 7.85 -3.56
N LEU A 49 0.97 7.53 -2.53
CA LEU A 49 0.59 6.16 -2.17
C LEU A 49 -0.16 5.47 -3.32
N ILE A 50 0.28 4.25 -3.57
CA ILE A 50 -0.15 3.20 -4.49
C ILE A 50 -1.66 3.20 -4.78
N GLY A 51 -2.02 3.26 -6.06
CA GLY A 51 -3.28 2.67 -6.52
C GLY A 51 -3.11 1.16 -6.58
N VAL A 52 -3.92 0.40 -5.85
CA VAL A 52 -4.02 -1.04 -6.06
C VAL A 52 -4.82 -1.31 -7.33
N CYS A 53 -4.35 -2.24 -8.14
CA CYS A 53 -5.03 -2.64 -9.36
C CYS A 53 -5.83 -3.90 -9.06
N ASP A 54 -7.14 -3.85 -9.30
CA ASP A 54 -7.95 -5.05 -9.43
C ASP A 54 -7.40 -5.89 -10.59
N THR A 55 -7.44 -7.21 -10.44
CA THR A 55 -7.16 -8.17 -11.51
C THR A 55 -8.47 -8.80 -11.99
N ASP A 56 -8.42 -9.58 -13.07
CA ASP A 56 -9.62 -10.31 -13.55
C ASP A 56 -10.12 -11.34 -12.52
N SER A 57 -9.28 -11.70 -11.55
CA SER A 57 -9.48 -12.72 -10.53
C SER A 57 -9.65 -12.16 -9.10
N ALA A 58 -9.28 -10.91 -8.84
CA ALA A 58 -9.29 -10.36 -7.49
C ALA A 58 -9.56 -8.85 -7.44
N THR A 59 -10.30 -8.42 -6.42
CA THR A 59 -10.42 -7.00 -6.06
C THR A 59 -9.46 -6.71 -4.90
N VAL A 60 -8.67 -5.64 -5.03
CA VAL A 60 -7.64 -5.28 -4.04
C VAL A 60 -7.93 -3.89 -3.50
N SER A 61 -7.92 -3.74 -2.17
CA SER A 61 -8.06 -2.44 -1.50
C SER A 61 -6.99 -2.23 -0.44
N ILE A 62 -6.50 -0.98 -0.36
CA ILE A 62 -5.64 -0.51 0.74
C ILE A 62 -6.41 0.56 1.50
N ASN A 63 -6.56 0.38 2.81
CA ASN A 63 -7.17 1.37 3.69
C ASN A 63 -6.23 1.67 4.86
N CYS A 64 -6.15 2.95 5.24
CA CYS A 64 -5.51 3.38 6.47
C CYS A 64 -6.61 3.86 7.42
N ASP A 65 -6.72 3.23 8.60
CA ASP A 65 -7.67 3.63 9.65
C ASP A 65 -6.98 4.35 10.82
N ASP A 66 -5.66 4.54 10.73
CA ASP A 66 -4.84 5.13 11.78
C ASP A 66 -4.33 6.54 11.44
N GLU A 67 -4.04 7.33 12.48
CA GLU A 67 -3.35 8.61 12.35
C GLU A 67 -1.88 8.41 11.99
N VAL A 68 -1.31 9.36 11.23
CA VAL A 68 0.11 9.32 10.87
C VAL A 68 0.97 9.63 12.10
N GLU A 69 1.88 8.73 12.46
CA GLU A 69 2.90 8.97 13.48
C GLU A 69 4.15 9.57 12.81
N TYR A 70 4.42 10.86 13.05
CA TYR A 70 5.62 11.51 12.53
C TYR A 70 6.85 11.11 13.35
N THR A 71 7.86 10.56 12.67
CA THR A 71 9.03 9.95 13.30
C THR A 71 10.33 10.72 13.04
N GLU A 72 10.40 11.53 11.98
CA GLU A 72 11.63 12.21 11.57
C GLU A 72 11.39 13.60 10.98
N VAL A 73 12.35 14.51 11.19
CA VAL A 73 12.38 15.84 10.57
C VAL A 73 13.79 16.22 10.12
N GLU A 74 13.93 16.66 8.86
CA GLU A 74 15.18 17.10 8.26
C GLU A 74 15.04 18.51 7.69
N GLU A 75 15.94 19.44 8.02
CA GLU A 75 16.01 20.76 7.36
C GLU A 75 16.66 20.62 5.98
N ILE A 76 15.96 21.02 4.92
CA ILE A 76 16.47 21.00 3.54
C ILE A 76 16.84 22.39 3.07
N LYS A 77 17.86 22.46 2.20
CA LYS A 77 18.39 23.70 1.63
C LYS A 77 17.55 24.22 0.45
#